data_AF-A0A8D8WNK0-F1
#
_entry.id   AF-A0A8D8WNK0-F1
#
_cell.length_a   1.000
_cell.length_b   1.000
_cell.length_c   1.000
_cell.angle_alpha   90.00
_cell.angle_beta   90.00
_cell.angle_gamma   90.00
#
_symmetry.space_group_name_H-M   'P 1'
#
loop_
_entity.id
_entity.type
_entity.pdbx_description
1 polymer ?
#
loop_
_entity_poly.entity_id
_entity_poly.type
_entity_poly.pdbx_seq_one_letter_code
_entity_poly.pdbx_strand_id
1 'polypeptide(L)'
;MFPLAYMFPYQLLTHHFWSLQQKSEFLLREQKKRLSYNKSVFQHLQSQLDILCVNRLHGKWSQVISKLGSGLHPTTQEVLDCQSLFGHIPYSLNALSTSHVKSLLKIHAMHTGWRRKTRLRQKAKAIYLMDCAILREGGAEALNYDELRYACALRGLNPTNMRQKDMTEWLMAWLRITDVINPDNLSLVLHCPVLLAYNHTNNWILRRPSFLETALKKTSASSSSS
;
A
#
# COMPACT_ATOMS: atom_id res chain seq x y z
N MET A 1 -23.71 -15.57 26.36
CA MET A 1 -22.84 -16.18 25.33
C MET A 1 -21.83 -15.15 24.83
N PHE A 2 -20.65 -15.07 25.48
CA PHE A 2 -19.53 -14.17 25.18
C PHE A 2 -18.13 -14.85 24.96
N PRO A 3 -17.92 -16.19 24.89
CA PRO A 3 -16.56 -16.74 24.78
C PRO A 3 -15.86 -16.45 23.45
N LEU A 4 -16.59 -16.44 22.34
CA LEU A 4 -16.01 -16.31 20.99
C LEU A 4 -15.42 -14.92 20.69
N ALA A 5 -16.00 -13.84 21.24
CA ALA A 5 -15.51 -12.49 21.02
C ALA A 5 -14.14 -12.23 21.69
N TYR A 6 -13.87 -12.89 22.83
CA TYR A 6 -12.58 -12.86 23.51
C TYR A 6 -11.53 -13.76 22.83
N MET A 7 -11.97 -14.83 22.18
CA MET A 7 -11.09 -15.72 21.42
C MET A 7 -10.68 -15.15 20.05
N PHE A 8 -11.52 -14.29 19.45
CA PHE A 8 -11.31 -13.70 18.12
C PHE A 8 -11.51 -12.17 18.10
N PRO A 9 -10.79 -11.41 18.95
CA PRO A 9 -10.98 -9.97 19.11
C PRO A 9 -10.74 -9.18 17.80
N TYR A 10 -9.91 -9.70 16.90
CA TYR A 10 -9.58 -9.11 15.60
C TYR A 10 -10.76 -9.08 14.60
N GLN A 11 -11.78 -9.92 14.79
CA GLN A 11 -12.90 -10.07 13.84
C GLN A 11 -14.24 -9.60 14.41
N LEU A 12 -14.37 -9.57 15.75
CA LEU A 12 -15.67 -9.46 16.41
C LEU A 12 -15.81 -8.26 17.35
N LEU A 13 -14.70 -7.58 17.71
CA LEU A 13 -14.74 -6.41 18.60
C LEU A 13 -14.44 -5.12 17.82
N THR A 14 -15.21 -4.07 18.11
CA THR A 14 -14.90 -2.72 17.61
C THR A 14 -13.66 -2.18 18.33
N HIS A 15 -12.93 -1.27 17.68
CA HIS A 15 -11.67 -0.69 18.20
C HIS A 15 -11.76 -0.13 19.63
N HIS A 16 -12.97 0.20 20.11
CA HIS A 16 -13.22 0.68 21.46
C HIS A 16 -12.92 -0.35 22.56
N PHE A 17 -13.07 -1.65 22.27
CA PHE A 17 -12.95 -2.71 23.28
C PHE A 17 -11.55 -3.35 23.36
N TRP A 18 -10.59 -2.89 22.56
CA TRP A 18 -9.23 -3.42 22.57
C TRP A 18 -8.35 -2.69 23.59
N SER A 19 -7.55 -3.44 24.33
CA SER A 19 -6.47 -2.86 25.14
C SER A 19 -5.46 -2.13 24.26
N LEU A 20 -4.68 -1.21 24.84
CA LEU A 20 -3.64 -0.48 24.09
C LEU A 20 -2.62 -1.43 23.45
N GLN A 21 -2.26 -2.50 24.15
CA GLN A 21 -1.38 -3.54 23.63
C GLN A 21 -1.99 -4.25 22.42
N GLN A 22 -3.24 -4.71 22.53
CA GLN A 22 -3.97 -5.39 21.45
C GLN A 22 -4.14 -4.50 20.22
N LYS A 23 -4.44 -3.20 20.41
CA LYS A 23 -4.50 -2.22 19.31
C LYS A 23 -3.19 -2.17 18.54
N SER A 24 -2.06 -2.07 19.25
CA SER A 24 -0.74 -2.02 18.60
C SER A 24 -0.42 -3.31 17.82
N GLU A 25 -0.69 -4.48 18.41
CA GLU A 25 -0.41 -5.78 17.81
C GLU A 25 -1.28 -6.03 16.58
N PHE A 26 -2.56 -5.67 16.63
CA PHE A 26 -3.49 -5.86 15.52
C PHE A 26 -3.18 -4.92 14.35
N LEU A 27 -2.84 -3.66 14.63
CA LEU A 27 -2.38 -2.72 13.60
C LEU A 27 -1.09 -3.22 12.94
N LEU A 28 -0.14 -3.73 13.71
CA LEU A 28 1.10 -4.29 13.18
C LEU A 28 0.82 -5.53 12.31
N ARG A 29 -0.07 -6.42 12.77
CA ARG A 29 -0.46 -7.63 12.03
C ARG A 29 -1.15 -7.29 10.71
N GLU A 30 -2.05 -6.32 10.74
CA GLU A 30 -2.73 -5.83 9.54
C GLU A 30 -1.73 -5.19 8.57
N GLN A 31 -0.83 -4.35 9.07
CA GLN A 31 0.20 -3.70 8.25
C GLN A 31 1.11 -4.73 7.59
N LYS A 32 1.63 -5.71 8.35
CA LYS A 32 2.42 -6.83 7.79
C LYS A 32 1.66 -7.57 6.70
N LYS A 33 0.38 -7.85 6.94
CA LYS A 33 -0.49 -8.52 5.96
C LYS A 33 -0.70 -7.69 4.70
N ARG A 34 -0.87 -6.37 4.79
CA ARG A 34 -0.98 -5.48 3.62
C ARG A 34 0.31 -5.50 2.81
N LEU A 35 1.45 -5.34 3.49
CA LEU A 35 2.78 -5.29 2.87
C LEU A 35 3.16 -6.57 2.13
N SER A 36 2.66 -7.74 2.56
CA SER A 36 2.95 -9.01 1.88
C SER A 36 2.36 -9.09 0.46
N TYR A 37 1.33 -8.30 0.15
CA TYR A 37 0.74 -8.24 -1.19
C TYR A 37 1.42 -7.22 -2.12
N ASN A 38 2.30 -6.36 -1.61
CA ASN A 38 2.99 -5.37 -2.45
C ASN A 38 3.83 -6.05 -3.55
N LYS A 39 4.46 -7.19 -3.24
CA LYS A 39 5.21 -7.98 -4.23
C LYS A 39 4.31 -8.43 -5.38
N SER A 40 3.09 -8.88 -5.07
CA SER A 40 2.15 -9.31 -6.12
C SER A 40 1.74 -8.14 -7.01
N VAL A 41 1.41 -6.98 -6.42
CA VAL A 41 1.04 -5.78 -7.21
C VAL A 41 2.22 -5.33 -8.08
N PHE A 42 3.45 -5.36 -7.54
CA PHE A 42 4.65 -5.07 -8.33
C PHE A 42 4.82 -6.05 -9.51
N GLN A 43 4.64 -7.35 -9.29
CA GLN A 43 4.69 -8.36 -10.35
C GLN A 43 3.62 -8.13 -11.42
N HIS A 44 2.42 -7.69 -11.03
CA HIS A 44 1.37 -7.32 -11.99
C HIS A 44 1.72 -6.06 -12.78
N LEU A 45 2.41 -5.08 -12.18
CA LEU A 45 2.92 -3.93 -12.93
C LEU A 45 3.98 -4.37 -13.96
N GLN A 46 4.94 -5.18 -13.52
CA GLN A 46 6.03 -5.68 -14.35
C GLN A 46 5.54 -6.56 -15.51
N SER A 47 4.58 -7.46 -15.29
CA SER A 47 4.11 -8.39 -16.32
C SER A 47 3.28 -7.74 -17.44
N GLN A 48 2.93 -6.47 -17.30
CA GLN A 48 2.20 -5.71 -18.32
C GLN A 48 3.13 -4.81 -19.15
N LEU A 49 4.44 -4.84 -18.88
CA LEU A 49 5.41 -3.98 -19.57
C LEU A 49 5.45 -4.26 -21.08
N ASP A 50 5.35 -5.53 -21.49
CA ASP A 50 5.39 -5.92 -22.91
C ASP A 50 4.20 -5.36 -23.71
N ILE A 51 3.03 -5.16 -23.07
CA ILE A 51 1.86 -4.55 -23.70
C ILE A 51 2.15 -3.10 -24.11
N LEU A 52 3.08 -2.46 -23.41
CA LEU A 52 3.47 -1.08 -23.66
C LEU A 52 4.56 -0.95 -24.72
N CYS A 53 5.00 -2.01 -25.41
CA CYS A 53 6.16 -1.98 -26.31
C CYS A 53 6.12 -0.85 -27.38
N VAL A 54 4.94 -0.48 -27.87
CA VAL A 54 4.73 0.60 -28.85
C VAL A 54 4.43 1.96 -28.21
N ASN A 55 4.23 2.01 -26.88
CA ASN A 55 3.93 3.23 -26.17
C ASN A 55 5.19 4.08 -25.97
N ARG A 56 5.12 5.38 -26.27
CA ARG A 56 6.23 6.33 -26.05
C ARG A 56 6.78 6.36 -24.62
N LEU A 57 5.97 5.98 -23.63
CA LEU A 57 6.35 5.93 -22.21
C LEU A 57 7.00 4.60 -21.79
N HIS A 58 7.08 3.61 -22.68
CA HIS A 58 7.66 2.29 -22.38
C HIS A 58 9.04 2.38 -21.75
N GLY A 59 9.95 3.17 -22.35
CA GLY A 59 11.31 3.33 -21.84
C GLY A 59 11.36 3.91 -20.43
N LYS A 60 10.60 5.00 -20.19
CA LYS A 60 10.51 5.63 -18.86
C LYS A 60 9.90 4.67 -17.83
N TRP A 61 8.84 3.96 -18.20
CA TRP A 61 8.17 3.04 -17.31
C TRP A 61 9.02 1.80 -16.99
N SER A 62 9.75 1.28 -17.99
CA SER A 62 10.71 0.19 -17.79
C SER A 62 11.80 0.58 -16.78
N GLN A 63 12.28 1.82 -16.79
CA GLN A 63 13.21 2.34 -15.79
C GLN A 63 12.58 2.38 -14.39
N VAL A 64 11.33 2.85 -14.27
CA VAL A 64 10.58 2.86 -13.00
C VAL A 64 10.45 1.44 -12.43
N ILE A 65 10.06 0.47 -13.26
CA ILE A 65 9.92 -0.94 -12.86
C ILE A 65 11.29 -1.54 -12.48
N SER A 66 12.33 -1.23 -13.23
CA SER A 66 13.70 -1.69 -12.96
C SER A 66 14.22 -1.18 -11.61
N LYS A 67 14.00 0.09 -11.28
CA LYS A 67 14.36 0.65 -9.95
C LYS A 67 13.67 -0.07 -8.82
N LEU A 68 12.36 -0.32 -8.95
CA LEU A 68 11.60 -1.08 -7.95
C LEU A 68 12.12 -2.51 -7.81
N GLY A 69 12.49 -3.15 -8.94
CA GLY A 69 13.08 -4.49 -8.97
C GLY A 69 14.45 -4.58 -8.31
N SER A 70 15.27 -3.54 -8.43
CA SER A 70 16.61 -3.46 -7.83
C SER A 70 16.62 -3.03 -6.35
N GLY A 71 15.45 -2.82 -5.74
CA GLY A 71 15.33 -2.38 -4.35
C GLY A 71 15.38 -0.86 -4.16
N LEU A 72 15.36 -0.06 -5.23
CA LEU A 72 15.29 1.40 -5.19
C LEU A 72 13.85 1.89 -5.34
N HIS A 73 13.66 3.20 -5.21
CA HIS A 73 12.39 3.88 -5.51
C HIS A 73 12.53 4.80 -6.72
N PRO A 74 11.51 4.84 -7.61
CA PRO A 74 11.40 5.93 -8.56
C PRO A 74 11.17 7.25 -7.82
N THR A 75 11.66 8.34 -8.38
CA THR A 75 11.33 9.68 -7.87
C THR A 75 9.86 10.00 -8.15
N THR A 76 9.29 10.95 -7.41
CA THR A 76 7.94 11.46 -7.67
C THR A 76 7.76 11.89 -9.13
N GLN A 77 8.77 12.57 -9.70
CA GLN A 77 8.69 13.04 -11.09
C GLN A 77 8.67 11.89 -12.10
N GLU A 78 9.45 10.83 -11.88
CA GLU A 78 9.45 9.66 -12.77
C GLU A 78 8.10 8.94 -12.79
N VAL A 79 7.40 8.91 -11.64
CA VAL A 79 6.03 8.38 -11.57
C VAL A 79 5.05 9.30 -12.29
N LEU A 80 5.15 10.62 -12.07
CA LEU A 80 4.29 11.63 -12.71
C LEU A 80 4.42 11.61 -14.24
N ASP A 81 5.64 11.48 -14.76
CA ASP A 81 5.90 11.35 -16.20
C ASP A 81 5.17 10.17 -16.84
N CYS A 82 4.84 9.15 -16.04
CA CYS A 82 4.16 7.93 -16.46
C CYS A 82 2.67 7.89 -16.07
N GLN A 83 2.12 8.96 -15.49
CA GLN A 83 0.77 8.93 -14.90
C GLN A 83 -0.34 8.54 -15.89
N SER A 84 -0.19 8.92 -17.16
CA SER A 84 -1.20 8.65 -18.20
C SER A 84 -1.38 7.16 -18.48
N LEU A 85 -0.39 6.31 -18.14
CA LEU A 85 -0.50 4.85 -18.27
C LEU A 85 -1.62 4.26 -17.38
N PHE A 86 -2.02 4.98 -16.33
CA PHE A 86 -3.06 4.56 -15.39
C PHE A 86 -4.48 4.98 -15.82
N GLY A 87 -4.60 5.74 -16.93
CA GLY A 87 -5.88 6.11 -17.54
C GLY A 87 -6.43 5.07 -18.52
N HIS A 88 -5.55 4.25 -19.10
CA HIS A 88 -5.91 3.32 -20.18
C HIS A 88 -5.31 1.93 -19.95
N ILE A 89 -5.40 1.06 -20.95
CA ILE A 89 -4.72 -0.25 -20.92
C ILE A 89 -3.20 0.00 -20.76
N PRO A 90 -2.50 -0.74 -19.88
CA PRO A 90 -2.98 -1.88 -19.08
C PRO A 90 -3.41 -1.55 -17.65
N TYR A 91 -3.14 -0.34 -17.14
CA TYR A 91 -3.26 -0.05 -15.70
C TYR A 91 -4.53 0.67 -15.27
N SER A 92 -5.44 1.01 -16.20
CA SER A 92 -6.74 1.56 -15.84
C SER A 92 -7.54 0.56 -15.00
N LEU A 93 -8.35 1.06 -14.07
CA LEU A 93 -9.18 0.21 -13.20
C LEU A 93 -10.10 -0.75 -13.97
N ASN A 94 -10.48 -0.36 -15.20
CA ASN A 94 -11.30 -1.18 -16.07
C ASN A 94 -10.49 -2.31 -16.73
N ALA A 95 -9.23 -2.06 -17.10
CA ALA A 95 -8.34 -3.03 -17.74
C ALA A 95 -7.72 -4.04 -16.76
N LEU A 96 -7.69 -3.76 -15.46
CA LEU A 96 -7.05 -4.64 -14.48
C LEU A 96 -7.64 -6.05 -14.46
N SER A 97 -6.76 -7.04 -14.43
CA SER A 97 -7.08 -8.46 -14.26
C SER A 97 -7.66 -8.77 -12.87
N THR A 98 -8.35 -9.89 -12.77
CA THR A 98 -8.99 -10.37 -11.53
C THR A 98 -7.98 -10.55 -10.39
N SER A 99 -6.78 -11.04 -10.68
CA SER A 99 -5.71 -11.25 -9.68
C SER A 99 -5.11 -9.92 -9.23
N HIS A 100 -4.84 -9.00 -10.17
CA HIS A 100 -4.33 -7.68 -9.84
C HIS A 100 -5.31 -6.90 -8.95
N VAL A 101 -6.59 -6.92 -9.27
CA VAL A 101 -7.66 -6.32 -8.44
C VAL A 101 -7.69 -6.92 -7.03
N LYS A 102 -7.51 -8.24 -6.88
CA LYS A 102 -7.47 -8.88 -5.55
C LYS A 102 -6.25 -8.38 -4.75
N SER A 103 -5.08 -8.30 -5.36
CA SER A 103 -3.86 -7.80 -4.70
C SER A 103 -4.01 -6.34 -4.28
N LEU A 104 -4.56 -5.49 -5.15
CA LEU A 104 -4.87 -4.09 -4.81
C LEU A 104 -5.85 -3.99 -3.63
N LEU A 105 -6.92 -4.79 -3.62
CA LEU A 105 -7.86 -4.79 -2.49
C LEU A 105 -7.13 -5.15 -1.17
N LYS A 106 -6.21 -6.11 -1.20
CA LYS A 106 -5.50 -6.55 0.00
C LYS A 106 -4.50 -5.52 0.52
N ILE A 107 -3.72 -4.85 -0.34
CA ILE A 107 -2.80 -3.78 0.13
C ILE A 107 -3.58 -2.60 0.74
N HIS A 108 -4.83 -2.39 0.33
CA HIS A 108 -5.73 -1.36 0.87
C HIS A 108 -6.62 -1.86 2.02
N ALA A 109 -6.31 -3.03 2.60
CA ALA A 109 -7.04 -3.65 3.71
C ALA A 109 -8.53 -3.93 3.45
N MET A 110 -8.88 -4.25 2.21
CA MET A 110 -10.27 -4.49 1.80
C MET A 110 -10.55 -5.96 1.50
N HIS A 111 -11.82 -6.36 1.69
CA HIS A 111 -12.26 -7.71 1.36
C HIS A 111 -12.39 -7.91 -0.16
N THR A 112 -12.17 -9.16 -0.59
CA THR A 112 -12.09 -9.59 -2.00
C THR A 112 -13.36 -10.25 -2.52
N GLY A 113 -14.50 -10.01 -1.87
CA GLY A 113 -15.80 -10.54 -2.25
C GLY A 113 -16.39 -9.81 -3.46
N TRP A 114 -17.69 -9.51 -3.43
CA TRP A 114 -18.43 -8.90 -4.54
C TRP A 114 -17.99 -7.45 -4.81
N ARG A 115 -18.36 -6.91 -5.99
CA ARG A 115 -18.19 -5.48 -6.37
C ARG A 115 -16.76 -4.93 -6.20
N ARG A 116 -15.75 -5.75 -6.52
CA ARG A 116 -14.32 -5.47 -6.29
C ARG A 116 -13.82 -4.17 -6.92
N LYS A 117 -14.08 -3.97 -8.22
CA LYS A 117 -13.65 -2.76 -8.94
C LYS A 117 -14.35 -1.50 -8.40
N THR A 118 -15.65 -1.59 -8.09
CA THR A 118 -16.39 -0.50 -7.45
C THR A 118 -15.78 -0.10 -6.11
N ARG A 119 -15.42 -1.08 -5.27
CA ARG A 119 -14.76 -0.83 -3.99
C ARG A 119 -13.40 -0.18 -4.14
N LEU A 120 -12.58 -0.63 -5.11
CA LEU A 120 -11.31 0.04 -5.42
C LEU A 120 -11.52 1.48 -5.86
N ARG A 121 -12.50 1.76 -6.74
CA ARG A 121 -12.84 3.13 -7.14
C ARG A 121 -13.22 4.00 -5.95
N GLN A 122 -14.09 3.48 -5.07
CA GLN A 122 -14.50 4.19 -3.85
C GLN A 122 -13.31 4.46 -2.93
N LYS A 123 -12.43 3.48 -2.74
CA LYS A 123 -11.20 3.65 -1.93
C LYS A 123 -10.27 4.70 -2.53
N ALA A 124 -10.02 4.64 -3.83
CA ALA A 124 -9.15 5.59 -4.52
C ALA A 124 -9.72 7.01 -4.41
N LYS A 125 -11.03 7.18 -4.64
CA LYS A 125 -11.72 8.46 -4.47
C LYS A 125 -11.64 8.96 -3.03
N ALA A 126 -11.82 8.09 -2.05
CA ALA A 126 -11.70 8.48 -0.63
C ALA A 126 -10.29 8.97 -0.29
N ILE A 127 -9.24 8.25 -0.71
CA ILE A 127 -7.85 8.68 -0.51
C ILE A 127 -7.60 10.02 -1.21
N TYR A 128 -8.00 10.15 -2.47
CA TYR A 128 -7.84 11.39 -3.24
C TYR A 128 -8.50 12.58 -2.55
N LEU A 129 -9.75 12.44 -2.09
CA LEU A 129 -10.45 13.53 -1.39
C LEU A 129 -9.79 13.89 -0.06
N MET A 130 -9.23 12.91 0.66
CA MET A 130 -8.41 13.16 1.86
C MET A 130 -7.13 13.92 1.50
N ASP A 131 -6.45 13.57 0.41
CA ASP A 131 -5.28 14.29 -0.08
C ASP A 131 -5.62 15.75 -0.44
N CYS A 132 -6.73 15.98 -1.16
CA CYS A 132 -7.20 17.32 -1.44
C CYS A 132 -7.52 18.13 -0.17
N ALA A 133 -8.05 17.48 0.87
CA ALA A 133 -8.30 18.14 2.15
C ALA A 133 -7.00 18.57 2.83
N ILE A 134 -6.01 17.66 2.91
CA ILE A 134 -4.69 17.96 3.46
C ILE A 134 -4.05 19.15 2.71
N LEU A 135 -4.11 19.15 1.38
CA LEU A 135 -3.56 20.25 0.57
C LEU A 135 -4.23 21.59 0.85
N ARG A 136 -5.57 21.61 1.01
CA ARG A 136 -6.31 22.83 1.35
C ARG A 136 -6.01 23.35 2.76
N GLU A 137 -5.66 22.46 3.69
CA GLU A 137 -5.38 22.78 5.09
C GLU A 137 -3.91 23.15 5.36
N GLY A 138 -3.11 23.37 4.31
CA GLY A 138 -1.70 23.79 4.43
C GLY A 138 -0.69 22.69 4.15
N GLY A 139 -1.12 21.54 3.63
CA GLY A 139 -0.25 20.45 3.21
C GLY A 139 0.25 19.59 4.37
N ALA A 140 1.26 18.74 4.08
CA ALA A 140 1.79 17.80 5.07
C ALA A 140 2.44 18.49 6.29
N GLU A 141 2.97 19.71 6.10
CA GLU A 141 3.66 20.47 7.16
C GLU A 141 2.69 21.00 8.23
N ALA A 142 1.40 21.17 7.88
CA ALA A 142 0.37 21.62 8.80
C ALA A 142 -0.15 20.49 9.72
N LEU A 143 0.16 19.24 9.40
CA LEU A 143 -0.30 18.08 10.17
C LEU A 143 0.54 17.87 11.44
N ASN A 144 -0.13 17.54 12.54
CA ASN A 144 0.54 17.12 13.76
C ASN A 144 1.14 15.70 13.63
N TYR A 145 1.89 15.27 14.63
CA TYR A 145 2.60 13.99 14.60
C TYR A 145 1.68 12.78 14.40
N ASP A 146 0.54 12.73 15.09
CA ASP A 146 -0.38 11.59 15.00
C ASP A 146 -1.14 11.57 13.66
N GLU A 147 -1.50 12.75 13.14
CA GLU A 147 -2.08 12.90 11.81
C GLU A 147 -1.11 12.44 10.71
N LEU A 148 0.17 12.82 10.80
CA LEU A 148 1.21 12.36 9.90
C LEU A 148 1.36 10.84 9.92
N ARG A 149 1.41 10.24 11.12
CA ARG A 149 1.49 8.78 11.28
C ARG A 149 0.30 8.09 10.65
N TYR A 150 -0.91 8.58 10.90
CA TYR A 150 -2.13 8.04 10.31
C TYR A 150 -2.12 8.17 8.78
N ALA A 151 -1.77 9.35 8.27
CA ALA A 151 -1.73 9.62 6.84
C ALA A 151 -0.73 8.71 6.10
N CYS A 152 0.46 8.51 6.67
CA CYS A 152 1.47 7.60 6.14
C CYS A 152 0.99 6.13 6.17
N ALA A 153 0.47 5.67 7.31
CA ALA A 153 -0.02 4.30 7.49
C ALA A 153 -1.16 3.96 6.51
N LEU A 154 -2.12 4.88 6.34
CA LEU A 154 -3.23 4.74 5.41
C LEU A 154 -2.72 4.49 3.98
N ARG A 155 -1.67 5.21 3.58
CA ARG A 155 -1.05 5.19 2.24
C ARG A 155 0.00 4.09 2.06
N GLY A 156 0.19 3.25 3.08
CA GLY A 156 0.99 2.01 2.99
C GLY A 156 2.46 2.17 3.40
N LEU A 157 2.85 3.32 3.95
CA LEU A 157 4.13 3.49 4.63
C LEU A 157 3.98 3.08 6.10
N ASN A 158 4.93 2.31 6.64
CA ASN A 158 5.00 2.05 8.08
C ASN A 158 5.65 3.23 8.82
N PRO A 159 4.88 4.02 9.61
CA PRO A 159 5.41 5.18 10.31
C PRO A 159 6.13 4.82 11.62
N THR A 160 6.17 3.55 12.02
CA THR A 160 6.77 3.12 13.29
C THR A 160 8.24 3.55 13.33
N ASN A 161 8.62 4.31 14.37
CA ASN A 161 9.96 4.85 14.57
C ASN A 161 10.46 5.80 13.47
N MET A 162 9.56 6.42 12.68
CA MET A 162 9.96 7.50 11.75
C MET A 162 10.03 8.84 12.47
N ARG A 163 10.98 9.69 12.08
CA ARG A 163 11.00 11.08 12.52
C ARG A 163 9.87 11.84 11.81
N GLN A 164 9.34 12.87 12.46
CA GLN A 164 8.27 13.70 11.87
C GLN A 164 8.67 14.28 10.51
N LYS A 165 9.92 14.75 10.38
CA LYS A 165 10.48 15.26 9.12
C LYS A 165 10.41 14.22 8.00
N ASP A 166 10.82 12.97 8.25
CA ASP A 166 10.83 11.91 7.24
C ASP A 166 9.40 11.55 6.79
N MET A 167 8.43 11.54 7.73
CA MET A 167 7.01 11.32 7.40
C MET A 167 6.44 12.46 6.56
N THR A 168 6.83 13.70 6.89
CA THR A 168 6.40 14.90 6.17
C THR A 168 6.93 14.87 4.73
N GLU A 169 8.23 14.65 4.55
CA GLU A 169 8.86 14.55 3.23
C GLU A 169 8.22 13.45 2.37
N TRP A 170 7.98 12.27 2.95
CA TRP A 170 7.32 11.18 2.24
C TRP A 170 5.87 11.52 1.86
N LEU A 171 5.10 12.13 2.77
CA LEU A 171 3.71 12.50 2.49
C LEU A 171 3.64 13.61 1.45
N MET A 172 4.55 14.58 1.45
CA MET A 172 4.66 15.59 0.38
C MET A 172 4.91 14.94 -0.98
N ALA A 173 5.81 13.95 -1.04
CA ALA A 173 6.06 13.20 -2.27
C ALA A 173 4.81 12.46 -2.78
N TRP A 174 3.99 11.93 -1.88
CA TRP A 174 2.69 11.34 -2.21
C TRP A 174 1.68 12.39 -2.71
N LEU A 175 1.51 13.48 -1.98
CA LEU A 175 0.53 14.53 -2.29
C LEU A 175 0.82 15.19 -3.63
N ARG A 176 2.10 15.38 -4.00
CA ARG A 176 2.49 15.85 -5.34
C ARG A 176 1.97 14.96 -6.47
N ILE A 177 1.84 13.66 -6.24
CA ILE A 177 1.24 12.75 -7.22
C ILE A 177 -0.26 12.95 -7.28
N THR A 178 -0.93 12.98 -6.13
CA THR A 178 -2.38 13.01 -6.09
C THR A 178 -2.99 14.36 -6.42
N ASP A 179 -2.23 15.45 -6.30
CA ASP A 179 -2.62 16.80 -6.74
C ASP A 179 -2.92 16.89 -8.25
N VAL A 180 -2.21 16.12 -9.07
CA VAL A 180 -2.38 16.12 -10.54
C VAL A 180 -3.23 14.94 -11.05
N ILE A 181 -3.75 14.11 -10.14
CA ILE A 181 -4.63 12.99 -10.50
C ILE A 181 -6.02 13.51 -10.85
N ASN A 182 -6.60 12.90 -11.88
CA ASN A 182 -7.95 13.14 -12.36
C ASN A 182 -8.77 11.83 -12.31
N PRO A 183 -10.08 11.87 -12.62
CA PRO A 183 -10.92 10.67 -12.60
C PRO A 183 -10.44 9.53 -13.52
N ASP A 184 -9.73 9.84 -14.60
CA ASP A 184 -9.29 8.86 -15.59
C ASP A 184 -8.11 8.05 -15.07
N ASN A 185 -7.14 8.68 -14.43
CA ASN A 185 -5.93 8.02 -13.91
C ASN A 185 -6.01 7.65 -12.42
N LEU A 186 -7.21 7.62 -11.83
CA LEU A 186 -7.46 7.31 -10.41
C LEU A 186 -6.87 5.96 -9.96
N SER A 187 -6.62 5.04 -10.89
CA SER A 187 -5.91 3.78 -10.63
C SER A 187 -4.51 4.03 -10.04
N LEU A 188 -3.82 5.12 -10.41
CA LEU A 188 -2.48 5.46 -9.92
C LEU A 188 -2.44 5.56 -8.39
N VAL A 189 -3.44 6.21 -7.76
CA VAL A 189 -3.57 6.31 -6.29
C VAL A 189 -3.46 4.94 -5.63
N LEU A 190 -4.07 3.93 -6.24
CA LEU A 190 -4.10 2.58 -5.69
C LEU A 190 -2.74 1.86 -5.81
N HIS A 191 -1.89 2.26 -6.76
CA HIS A 191 -0.57 1.68 -7.00
C HIS A 191 0.55 2.44 -6.28
N CYS A 192 0.33 3.71 -5.90
CA CYS A 192 1.28 4.52 -5.14
C CYS A 192 1.88 3.84 -3.89
N PRO A 193 1.18 3.00 -3.11
CA PRO A 193 1.81 2.29 -1.98
C PRO A 193 2.99 1.42 -2.42
N VAL A 194 2.94 0.86 -3.63
CA VAL A 194 4.06 0.10 -4.19
C VAL A 194 5.11 1.03 -4.76
N LEU A 195 4.71 2.00 -5.58
CA LEU A 195 5.62 2.92 -6.26
C LEU A 195 6.47 3.75 -5.27
N LEU A 196 5.89 4.15 -4.14
CA LEU A 196 6.53 5.04 -3.16
C LEU A 196 6.96 4.38 -1.85
N ALA A 197 6.43 3.21 -1.49
CA ALA A 197 6.74 2.60 -0.19
C ALA A 197 7.18 1.13 -0.24
N TYR A 198 7.13 0.44 -1.38
CA TYR A 198 7.51 -0.97 -1.47
C TYR A 198 8.92 -1.27 -0.94
N ASN A 199 9.89 -0.43 -1.31
CA ASN A 199 11.28 -0.54 -0.95
C ASN A 199 11.73 0.35 0.22
N HIS A 200 10.79 1.02 0.88
CA HIS A 200 11.09 1.88 2.02
C HIS A 200 11.60 1.03 3.19
N THR A 201 12.68 1.47 3.84
CA THR A 201 13.37 0.75 4.93
C THR A 201 12.40 0.32 6.04
N ASN A 202 11.52 1.22 6.48
CA ASN A 202 10.50 0.92 7.50
C ASN A 202 9.48 -0.15 7.09
N ASN A 203 9.21 -0.30 5.79
CA ASN A 203 8.38 -1.40 5.29
C ASN A 203 9.19 -2.69 5.20
N TRP A 204 10.45 -2.63 4.78
CA TRP A 204 11.34 -3.79 4.74
C TRP A 204 11.52 -4.47 6.09
N ILE A 205 11.71 -3.68 7.15
CA ILE A 205 11.85 -4.19 8.52
C ILE A 205 10.64 -5.07 8.90
N LEU A 206 9.43 -4.69 8.50
CA LEU A 206 8.22 -5.46 8.78
C LEU A 206 8.02 -6.69 7.89
N ARG A 207 8.59 -6.71 6.69
CA ARG A 207 8.49 -7.86 5.76
C ARG A 207 9.48 -8.97 6.10
N ARG A 208 10.57 -8.69 6.83
CA ARG A 208 11.49 -9.72 7.26
C ARG A 208 10.78 -10.64 8.26
N PRO A 209 10.76 -11.96 8.05
CA PRO A 209 10.35 -12.86 9.12
C PRO A 209 11.28 -12.60 10.31
N SER A 210 10.71 -12.50 11.51
CA SER A 210 11.55 -12.40 12.70
C SER A 210 12.41 -13.67 12.78
N PHE A 211 13.66 -13.54 13.24
CA PHE A 211 14.53 -14.72 13.45
C PHE A 211 13.83 -15.77 14.33
N LEU A 212 12.98 -15.32 15.26
CA LEU A 212 12.16 -16.16 16.14
C LEU A 212 11.02 -16.90 15.41
N GLU A 213 10.30 -16.26 14.48
CA GLU A 213 9.26 -16.93 13.67
C GLU A 213 9.85 -18.01 12.75
N THR A 214 11.09 -17.81 12.28
CA THR A 214 11.80 -18.78 11.43
C THR A 214 12.27 -19.99 12.23
N ALA A 215 12.71 -19.77 13.49
CA ALA A 215 13.09 -20.83 14.41
C ALA A 215 11.88 -21.67 14.86
N LEU A 216 10.75 -21.02 15.19
CA LEU A 216 9.51 -21.71 15.60
C LEU A 216 8.88 -22.53 14.48
N LYS A 217 8.98 -22.10 13.22
CA LYS A 217 8.55 -22.91 12.07
C LYS A 217 9.43 -24.12 11.82
N LYS A 218 10.73 -24.04 12.11
CA LYS A 218 11.64 -25.19 12.01
C LYS A 218 11.35 -26.25 13.07
N THR A 219 11.04 -25.84 14.31
CA THR A 219 10.72 -26.77 15.39
C THR A 219 9.34 -27.42 15.23
N SER A 220 8.34 -26.71 14.67
CA SER A 220 7.02 -27.29 14.39
C SER A 220 7.00 -28.25 13.20
N ALA A 221 7.92 -28.12 12.25
CA ALA A 221 8.02 -29.01 11.09
C ALA A 221 8.75 -30.31 11.41
N SER A 222 9.70 -30.30 12.36
CA SER A 222 10.40 -31.50 12.81
C SER A 222 9.56 -32.42 13.71
N SER A 223 8.50 -31.90 14.33
CA SER A 223 7.60 -32.68 15.22
C SER A 223 6.42 -33.33 14.50
N SER A 224 6.26 -33.11 13.20
CA SER A 224 5.19 -33.69 12.35
C SER A 224 5.70 -34.80 11.43
N SER A 225 6.94 -35.24 11.63
CA SER A 225 7.63 -36.29 10.86
C SER A 225 8.19 -37.38 11.77
N SER A 226 7.50 -37.68 12.87
CA SER A 226 7.81 -38.77 13.81
C SER A 226 6.54 -39.52 14.17
#